data_AF-A0A1V0RAW8-F1
#
_entry.id   AF-A0A1V0RAW8-F1
#
_cell.length_a   1.000
_cell.length_b   1.000
_cell.length_c   1.000
_cell.angle_alpha   90.00
_cell.angle_beta   90.00
_cell.angle_gamma   90.00
#
_symmetry.space_group_name_H-M   'P 1'
#
loop_
_entity.id
_entity.type
_entity.pdbx_description
1 polymer ?
#
loop_
_entity_poly.entity_id
_entity_poly.type
_entity_poly.pdbx_seq_one_letter_code
_entity_poly.pdbx_strand_id
1 'polypeptide(L)'
;MQTADRLWEEHRHEPFPDSLRHVTFAGTHVWLLDLDIAGCVFRWLDNGGTLDPKNSTLLQSRVEDLGRVVPEIDDPAAAEYCRRLHQLAVLVSTSTPSTTRDAL
;
A
#
# COMPACT_ATOMS: atom_id res chain seq x y z
N MET A 1 -2.63 -10.84 14.23
CA MET A 1 -2.98 -9.65 13.43
C MET A 1 -1.68 -9.10 12.85
N GLN A 2 -1.63 -8.81 11.54
CA GLN A 2 -0.42 -8.25 10.91
C GLN A 2 -0.49 -6.72 10.96
N THR A 3 0.58 -6.06 11.41
CA THR A 3 0.70 -4.60 11.48
C THR A 3 1.24 -4.04 10.16
N ALA A 4 0.95 -2.78 9.87
CA ALA A 4 1.35 -2.14 8.62
C ALA A 4 2.88 -2.05 8.45
N ASP A 5 3.61 -1.76 9.54
CA ASP A 5 5.07 -1.72 9.57
C ASP A 5 5.70 -3.09 9.21
N ARG A 6 5.23 -4.19 9.81
CA ARG A 6 5.71 -5.53 9.49
C ARG A 6 5.36 -5.94 8.06
N LEU A 7 4.14 -5.65 7.61
CA LEU A 7 3.70 -5.94 6.25
C LEU A 7 4.53 -5.18 5.21
N TRP A 8 4.86 -3.91 5.50
CA TRP A 8 5.74 -3.11 4.66
C TRP A 8 7.15 -3.69 4.59
N GLU A 9 7.71 -4.11 5.72
CA GLU A 9 9.05 -4.71 5.76
C GLU A 9 9.12 -6.01 4.94
N GLU A 10 8.08 -6.84 4.97
CA GLU A 10 7.98 -8.02 4.11
C GLU A 10 7.81 -7.64 2.63
N HIS A 11 6.98 -6.65 2.33
CA HIS A 11 6.69 -6.24 0.97
C HIS A 11 7.91 -5.64 0.24
N ARG A 12 8.67 -4.75 0.90
CA ARG A 12 9.84 -4.10 0.28
C ARG A 12 11.01 -5.05 -0.03
N HIS A 13 11.02 -6.23 0.59
CA HIS A 13 12.02 -7.28 0.33
C HIS A 13 11.59 -8.23 -0.80
N GLU A 14 10.34 -8.17 -1.22
CA GLU A 14 9.84 -8.95 -2.35
C GLU A 14 10.28 -8.28 -3.66
N PRO A 15 10.85 -9.02 -4.62
CA PRO A 15 11.15 -8.47 -5.93
C PRO A 15 9.85 -8.04 -6.64
N PHE A 16 9.88 -6.89 -7.30
CA PHE A 16 8.76 -6.46 -8.13
C PHE A 16 8.54 -7.46 -9.28
N PRO A 17 7.35 -8.08 -9.42
CA PRO A 17 7.07 -9.10 -10.41
C PRO A 17 7.26 -8.62 -11.86
N ASP A 18 7.91 -9.43 -12.68
CA ASP A 18 8.20 -9.08 -14.08
C ASP A 18 6.92 -8.95 -14.93
N SER A 19 5.88 -9.73 -14.64
CA SER A 19 4.57 -9.69 -15.30
C SER A 19 3.80 -8.37 -15.07
N LEU A 20 4.20 -7.59 -14.06
CA LEU A 20 3.65 -6.26 -13.79
C LEU A 20 4.42 -5.14 -14.50
N ARG A 21 5.58 -5.44 -15.10
CA ARG A 21 6.41 -4.45 -15.79
C ARG A 21 5.79 -4.11 -17.14
N HIS A 22 5.66 -2.81 -17.43
CA HIS A 22 5.21 -2.27 -18.71
C HIS A 22 3.77 -2.62 -19.14
N VAL A 23 3.00 -3.31 -18.30
CA VAL A 23 1.60 -3.66 -18.55
C VAL A 23 0.67 -2.74 -17.74
N THR A 24 -0.53 -2.50 -18.25
CA THR A 24 -1.62 -1.85 -17.50
C THR A 24 -2.70 -2.86 -17.18
N PHE A 25 -3.29 -2.72 -16.00
CA PHE A 25 -4.46 -3.45 -15.53
C PHE A 25 -5.51 -2.41 -15.13
N ALA A 26 -6.74 -2.56 -15.59
CA ALA A 26 -7.82 -1.57 -15.45
C ALA A 26 -7.41 -0.15 -15.92
N GLY A 27 -6.52 -0.08 -16.92
CA GLY A 27 -5.96 1.18 -17.44
C GLY A 27 -4.81 1.77 -16.62
N THR A 28 -4.33 1.09 -15.58
CA THR A 28 -3.35 1.59 -14.62
C THR A 28 -2.07 0.74 -14.59
N HIS A 29 -0.91 1.39 -14.55
CA HIS A 29 0.34 0.70 -14.29
C HIS A 29 0.54 0.42 -12.80
N VAL A 30 0.84 -0.82 -12.44
CA VAL A 30 1.02 -1.20 -11.02
C VAL A 30 2.23 -0.52 -10.39
N TRP A 31 3.30 -0.25 -11.14
CA TRP A 31 4.47 0.45 -10.60
C TRP A 31 4.13 1.88 -10.09
N LEU A 32 3.11 2.54 -10.66
CA LEU A 32 2.63 3.84 -10.16
C LEU A 32 1.91 3.68 -8.82
N LEU A 33 1.08 2.63 -8.70
CA LEU A 33 0.36 2.33 -7.47
C LEU A 33 1.32 1.98 -6.33
N ASP A 34 2.31 1.14 -6.61
CA ASP A 34 3.39 0.78 -5.70
C ASP A 34 4.15 2.01 -5.22
N LEU A 35 4.63 2.85 -6.16
CA LEU A 35 5.36 4.07 -5.84
C LEU A 35 4.56 5.02 -4.94
N ASP A 36 3.29 5.28 -5.28
CA ASP A 36 2.41 6.15 -4.50
C ASP A 36 2.22 5.60 -3.08
N ILE A 37 1.93 4.31 -2.96
CA ILE A 37 1.68 3.65 -1.68
C ILE A 37 2.95 3.61 -0.83
N ALA A 38 4.10 3.25 -1.41
CA ALA A 38 5.41 3.30 -0.76
C ALA A 38 5.72 4.70 -0.21
N GLY A 39 5.43 5.75 -0.98
CA GLY A 39 5.58 7.14 -0.54
C GLY A 39 4.68 7.50 0.63
N CYS A 40 3.42 7.03 0.64
CA CYS A 40 2.50 7.21 1.77
C CYS A 40 2.96 6.43 3.01
N VAL A 41 3.35 5.17 2.85
CA VAL A 41 3.81 4.30 3.95
C VAL A 41 5.08 4.88 4.58
N PHE A 42 6.02 5.36 3.79
CA PHE A 42 7.23 6.00 4.29
C PHE A 42 6.90 7.25 5.14
N ARG A 43 6.03 8.13 4.65
CA ARG A 43 5.58 9.31 5.42
C ARG A 43 4.83 8.92 6.68
N TRP A 44 4.00 7.89 6.62
CA TRP A 44 3.28 7.36 7.77
C TRP A 44 4.24 6.85 8.85
N LEU A 45 5.28 6.10 8.47
CA LEU A 45 6.32 5.63 9.39
C LEU A 45 7.10 6.80 10.00
N ASP A 46 7.51 7.77 9.19
CA ASP A 46 8.29 8.95 9.63
C ASP A 46 7.49 9.83 10.61
N ASN A 47 6.17 9.92 10.42
CA ASN A 47 5.27 10.71 11.26
C ASN A 47 4.65 9.91 12.42
N GLY A 48 5.27 8.80 12.86
CA GLY A 48 4.81 8.05 14.03
C GLY A 48 3.41 7.44 13.87
N GLY A 49 3.04 7.07 12.64
CA GLY A 49 1.77 6.44 12.33
C GLY A 49 0.66 7.40 11.89
N THR A 50 1.00 8.61 11.44
CA THR A 50 0.03 9.59 10.95
C THR A 50 0.29 10.02 9.51
N LEU A 51 -0.79 10.27 8.77
CA LEU A 51 -0.77 10.77 7.41
C LEU A 51 -1.56 12.06 7.31
N ASP A 52 -0.99 13.04 6.61
CA ASP A 52 -1.71 14.28 6.31
C ASP A 52 -2.88 14.02 5.34
N PRO A 53 -3.90 14.90 5.31
CA PRO A 53 -5.10 14.69 4.52
C PRO A 53 -4.85 14.44 3.03
N LYS A 54 -3.83 15.10 2.44
CA LYS A 54 -3.51 14.94 1.02
C LYS A 54 -3.04 13.51 0.73
N ASN A 55 -2.10 13.01 1.53
CA ASN A 55 -1.61 11.64 1.36
C ASN A 55 -2.67 10.59 1.75
N SER A 56 -3.56 10.88 2.71
CA SER A 56 -4.70 10.02 3.02
C SER A 56 -5.69 9.90 1.86
N THR A 57 -6.04 11.01 1.20
CA THR A 57 -6.89 10.98 0.00
C THR A 57 -6.22 10.25 -1.16
N LEU A 58 -4.92 10.48 -1.36
CA LEU A 58 -4.15 9.75 -2.37
C LEU A 58 -4.23 8.24 -2.11
N LEU A 59 -3.93 7.81 -0.89
CA LEU A 59 -3.88 6.39 -0.51
C LEU A 59 -5.25 5.71 -0.68
N GLN A 60 -6.34 6.37 -0.30
CA GLN A 60 -7.70 5.86 -0.52
C GLN A 60 -7.99 5.64 -2.01
N SER A 61 -7.60 6.57 -2.88
CA SER A 61 -7.77 6.39 -4.33
C SER A 61 -6.94 5.21 -4.87
N ARG A 62 -5.77 4.92 -4.28
CA ARG A 62 -4.96 3.73 -4.63
C ARG A 62 -5.57 2.42 -4.14
N VAL A 63 -6.27 2.42 -3.00
CA VAL A 63 -7.06 1.25 -2.54
C VAL A 63 -8.12 0.90 -3.59
N GLU A 64 -8.86 1.90 -4.08
CA GLU A 64 -9.88 1.71 -5.12
C GLU A 64 -9.29 1.25 -6.46
N ASP A 65 -8.15 1.80 -6.87
CA ASP A 65 -7.45 1.33 -8.07
C ASP A 65 -7.00 -0.13 -7.94
N LEU A 66 -6.42 -0.52 -6.81
CA LEU A 66 -5.99 -1.89 -6.56
C LEU A 66 -7.17 -2.88 -6.52
N GLY A 67 -8.33 -2.45 -6.00
CA GLY A 67 -9.55 -3.25 -6.06
C GLY A 67 -10.02 -3.56 -7.49
N ARG A 68 -9.69 -2.71 -8.46
CA ARG A 68 -9.96 -2.94 -9.90
C ARG A 68 -8.83 -3.69 -10.61
N VAL A 69 -7.58 -3.45 -10.22
CA VAL A 69 -6.39 -4.08 -10.81
C VAL A 69 -6.28 -5.57 -10.45
N VAL A 70 -6.44 -5.93 -9.17
CA VAL A 70 -6.19 -7.28 -8.68
C VAL A 70 -7.00 -8.37 -9.42
N PRO A 71 -8.29 -8.16 -9.74
CA PRO A 71 -9.07 -9.13 -10.51
C PRO A 71 -8.61 -9.38 -11.95
N GLU A 72 -7.84 -8.47 -12.56
CA GLU A 72 -7.37 -8.59 -13.95
C GLU A 72 -6.00 -9.29 -14.06
N ILE A 73 -5.36 -9.61 -12.93
CA ILE A 73 -4.03 -10.24 -12.94
C ILE A 73 -4.18 -11.76 -12.91
N ASP A 74 -3.83 -12.40 -14.03
CA ASP A 74 -3.84 -13.87 -14.16
C ASP A 74 -2.65 -14.54 -13.44
N ASP A 75 -1.51 -13.87 -13.34
CA ASP A 75 -0.32 -14.38 -12.65
C ASP A 75 -0.55 -14.40 -11.12
N PRO A 76 -0.59 -15.59 -10.47
CA PRO A 76 -0.89 -15.69 -9.05
C PRO A 76 0.12 -14.94 -8.16
N ALA A 77 1.40 -14.92 -8.52
CA ALA A 77 2.44 -14.27 -7.73
C ALA A 77 2.30 -12.74 -7.81
N ALA A 78 2.02 -12.22 -9.00
CA ALA A 78 1.75 -10.80 -9.21
C ALA A 78 0.44 -10.35 -8.54
N ALA A 79 -0.60 -11.18 -8.60
CA ALA A 79 -1.85 -10.91 -7.90
C ALA A 79 -1.64 -10.85 -6.38
N GLU A 80 -0.82 -11.74 -5.83
CA GLU A 80 -0.49 -11.74 -4.39
C GLU A 80 0.33 -10.52 -3.99
N TYR A 81 1.30 -10.11 -4.83
CA TYR A 81 2.03 -8.87 -4.64
C TYR A 81 1.09 -7.66 -4.51
N CYS A 82 0.13 -7.53 -5.44
CA CYS A 82 -0.86 -6.46 -5.44
C CYS A 82 -1.84 -6.55 -4.26
N ARG A 83 -2.24 -7.76 -3.82
CA ARG A 83 -3.06 -7.95 -2.62
C ARG A 83 -2.35 -7.50 -1.36
N ARG A 84 -1.05 -7.81 -1.22
CA ARG A 84 -0.22 -7.35 -0.10
C ARG A 84 -0.16 -5.83 -0.07
N LEU A 85 0.03 -5.21 -1.23
CA LEU A 85 0.05 -3.75 -1.39
C LEU A 85 -1.32 -3.12 -1.04
N HIS A 86 -2.43 -3.74 -1.46
CA HIS A 86 -3.79 -3.30 -1.11
C HIS A 86 -4.04 -3.38 0.39
N GLN A 87 -3.67 -4.49 1.03
CA GLN A 87 -3.79 -4.65 2.48
C GLN A 87 -2.97 -3.60 3.23
N LEU A 88 -1.75 -3.32 2.77
CA LEU A 88 -0.91 -2.27 3.36
C LEU A 88 -1.58 -0.89 3.26
N ALA A 89 -2.09 -0.53 2.08
CA ALA A 89 -2.78 0.73 1.87
C ALA A 89 -4.02 0.88 2.77
N VAL A 90 -4.80 -0.18 2.97
CA VAL A 90 -5.96 -0.20 3.87
C VAL A 90 -5.55 -0.01 5.33
N LEU A 91 -4.52 -0.74 5.80
CA LEU A 91 -4.05 -0.64 7.19
C LEU A 91 -3.54 0.76 7.50
N VAL A 92 -2.75 1.35 6.60
CA VAL A 92 -2.22 2.70 6.75
C VAL A 92 -3.34 3.75 6.69
N SER A 93 -4.34 3.56 5.83
CA SER A 93 -5.49 4.48 5.73
C SER A 93 -6.43 4.45 6.94
N THR A 94 -6.47 3.34 7.66
CA THR A 94 -7.35 3.14 8.83
C THR A 94 -6.61 3.32 10.15
N SER A 95 -5.29 3.55 10.10
CA SER A 95 -4.49 3.86 11.28
C SER A 95 -4.90 5.23 11.80
N THR A 96 -5.64 5.23 12.91
CA THR A 96 -5.78 6.42 13.74
C THR A 96 -4.46 6.61 14.51
N PRO A 97 -4.06 7.87 14.82
CA PRO A 97 -2.95 8.10 15.72
C PRO A 97 -3.19 7.28 16.98
N SER A 98 -2.26 6.37 17.29
CA SER A 98 -2.22 5.80 18.62
C SER A 98 -1.91 6.97 19.54
N THR A 99 -2.92 7.45 20.27
CA THR A 99 -2.70 8.32 21.42
C THR A 99 -1.92 7.48 22.43
N THR A 100 -0.59 7.42 22.28
CA THR A 100 0.29 7.09 23.38
C THR A 100 0.15 8.25 24.33
N ARG A 101 -0.82 8.11 25.23
CA ARG A 101 -0.92 8.88 26.45
C ARG A 101 0.25 8.43 27.31
N ASP A 102 1.43 8.96 27.05
CA ASP A 102 2.46 9.08 28.07
C ASP A 102 1.94 10.13 29.06
N ALA A 103 1.06 9.65 29.94
CA ALA A 103 0.80 10.29 31.20
C ALA A 103 1.87 9.79 32.19
N LEU A 104 2.73 10.73 32.56
CA LEU A 104 3.55 10.90 33.78
C LEU A 104 5.04 11.02 33.52
#